data_AF-A0A4S0RSB1-F1
#
_entry.id   AF-A0A4S0RSB1-F1
#
_cell.length_a   1.000
_cell.length_b   1.000
_cell.length_c   1.000
_cell.angle_alpha   90.00
_cell.angle_beta   90.00
_cell.angle_gamma   90.00
#
_symmetry.space_group_name_H-M   'P 1'
#
loop_
_entity.id
_entity.type
_entity.pdbx_description
1 polymer ?
#
loop_
_entity_poly.entity_id
_entity_poly.type
_entity_poly.pdbx_seq_one_letter_code
_entity_poly.pdbx_strand_id
1 'polypeptide(L)' 'MNWSFQLYSARNFQPWEGVLQTLGKLGYKEVEGFGGVYDDP' A
#
# COMPACT_ATOMS: atom_id res chain seq x y z
N MET A 1 18.45 2.16 6.67
CA MET A 1 17.57 1.10 6.14
C MET A 1 16.22 1.76 5.88
N ASN A 2 15.75 1.76 4.64
CA ASN A 2 14.43 2.30 4.31
C ASN A 2 13.40 1.15 4.39
N TRP A 3 12.25 1.44 4.98
CA TRP A 3 11.15 0.49 5.09
C TRP A 3 10.06 0.88 4.10
N SER A 4 9.66 -0.07 3.25
CA SER A 4 8.55 0.09 2.33
C SER A 4 7.33 -0.67 2.85
N PHE A 5 6.15 -0.07 2.71
CA PHE A 5 4.90 -0.74 3.02
C PHE A 5 4.36 -1.48 1.80
N GLN A 6 4.09 -2.78 1.94
CA GLN A 6 3.51 -3.58 0.86
C GLN A 6 2.00 -3.35 0.78
N LEU A 7 1.53 -2.71 -0.30
CA LEU A 7 0.13 -2.29 -0.46
C LEU A 7 -0.87 -3.47 -0.43
N TYR A 8 -0.46 -4.70 -0.75
CA TYR A 8 -1.29 -5.90 -0.62
C TYR A 8 -1.76 -6.14 0.83
N SER A 9 -0.98 -5.72 1.84
CA SER A 9 -1.36 -5.77 3.25
C SER A 9 -2.59 -4.91 3.56
N ALA A 10 -2.88 -3.90 2.75
CA ALA A 10 -4.03 -3.01 2.89
C ALA A 10 -5.06 -3.16 1.75
N ARG A 11 -5.01 -4.23 0.94
CA ARG A 11 -5.85 -4.42 -0.26
C ARG A 11 -7.36 -4.27 -0.07
N ASN A 12 -7.86 -4.52 1.14
CA ASN A 12 -9.29 -4.42 1.48
C ASN A 12 -9.71 -3.03 2.00
N PHE A 13 -8.77 -2.09 2.09
CA PHE A 13 -9.01 -0.73 2.59
C PHE A 13 -8.92 0.26 1.43
N GLN A 14 -10.09 0.68 0.95
CA GLN A 14 -10.22 1.66 -0.12
C GLN A 14 -11.12 2.81 0.36
N PRO A 15 -10.95 4.04 -0.16
CA PRO A 15 -10.02 4.44 -1.24
C PRO A 15 -8.55 4.52 -0.82
N TRP A 16 -7.64 4.32 -1.79
CA TRP A 16 -6.18 4.32 -1.55
C TRP A 16 -5.63 5.62 -0.96
N GLU A 17 -6.28 6.75 -1.22
CA GLU A 17 -5.87 8.05 -0.67
C GLU A 17 -5.79 8.01 0.87
N GLY A 18 -6.80 7.42 1.53
CA GLY A 18 -6.81 7.31 3.00
C GLY A 18 -5.71 6.40 3.54
N VAL A 19 -5.41 5.32 2.84
CA VAL A 19 -4.30 4.41 3.16
C VAL A 19 -2.97 5.17 3.08
N LEU A 20 -2.70 5.84 1.97
CA LEU A 20 -1.45 6.57 1.75
C LEU A 20 -1.27 7.73 2.76
N GLN A 21 -2.33 8.47 3.06
CA GLN A 21 -2.28 9.51 4.11
C GLN A 21 -1.95 8.92 5.49
N THR A 22 -2.50 7.77 5.83
CA THR A 22 -2.22 7.08 7.11
C THR A 22 -0.77 6.61 7.17
N LEU A 23 -0.28 5.98 6.11
CA LEU A 23 1.12 5.54 6.01
C LEU A 23 2.10 6.72 6.14
N GLY A 24 1.79 7.86 5.50
CA GLY A 24 2.58 9.08 5.65
C GLY A 24 2.59 9.61 7.08
N LYS A 25 1.44 9.61 7.78
CA LYS A 25 1.35 9.99 9.21
C LYS A 25 2.15 9.04 10.12
N LEU A 26 2.27 7.76 9.75
CA LEU A 26 3.05 6.76 10.47
C LEU A 26 4.55 6.81 10.14
N GLY A 27 4.97 7.66 9.19
CA GLY A 27 6.38 7.87 8.85
C GLY A 27 6.93 6.96 7.75
N TYR A 28 6.07 6.21 7.05
CA TYR A 28 6.49 5.51 5.84
C TYR A 28 6.81 6.50 4.72
N LYS A 29 7.92 6.27 4.03
CA LYS A 29 8.39 7.11 2.91
C LYS A 29 8.27 6.43 1.56
N GLU A 30 8.02 5.13 1.57
CA GLU A 30 8.02 4.27 0.39
C GLU A 30 6.86 3.29 0.52
N VAL A 31 6.24 2.97 -0.62
CA VAL A 31 5.25 1.91 -0.75
C VAL A 31 5.65 1.02 -1.92
N GLU A 32 5.44 -0.27 -1.76
CA GLU A 32 5.58 -1.24 -2.82
C GLU A 32 4.19 -1.55 -3.37
N GLY A 33 4.01 -1.31 -4.67
CA GLY A 33 2.78 -1.66 -5.36
C GLY A 33 2.52 -3.17 -5.29
N PHE A 34 1.25 -3.54 -5.38
CA PHE A 34 0.88 -4.89 -5.82
C PHE A 34 0.19 -4.74 -7.16
N GLY A 35 0.70 -5.43 -8.18
CA GLY A 35 -0.10 -5.69 -9.36
C GLY A 35 -1.26 -6.58 -8.95
N GLY A 36 -2.43 -6.43 -9.59
CA GLY A 36 -3.49 -7.42 -9.49
C GLY A 36 -2.98 -8.74 -10.04
N VAL A 37 -2.32 -9.57 -9.21
CA VAL A 37 -1.86 -10.92 -9.58
C VAL A 37 -3.06 -11.86 -9.85
N TYR A 38 -4.29 -11.34 -9.76
CA TYR A 38 -5.54 -12.07 -9.92
C TYR A 38 -6.51 -11.39 -10.90
N ASP A 39 -6.05 -10.45 -11.73
CA ASP A 39 -6.82 -10.09 -12.92
C ASP A 39 -6.51 -11.16 -14.00
N ASP A 40 -7.37 -12.19 -14.03
CA ASP A 40 -7.49 -13.37 -14.93
C ASP A 40 -6.65 -14.65 -14.67
N PRO A 41 -7.28 -15.83 -14.46
CA PRO A 41 -6.65 -17.15 -14.55
C PRO A 41 -6.33 -17.59 -15.99
#